data_AF-A0A8E2JMI2-F1
#
_entry.id   AF-A0A8E2JMI2-F1
#
_cell.length_a   1.000
_cell.length_b   1.000
_cell.length_c   1.000
_cell.angle_alpha   90.00
_cell.angle_beta   90.00
_cell.angle_gamma   90.00
#
_symmetry.space_group_name_H-M   'P 1'
#
loop_
_entity.id
_entity.type
_entity.pdbx_description
1 polymer ?
#
loop_
_entity_poly.entity_id
_entity_poly.type
_entity_poly.pdbx_seq_one_letter_code
_entity_poly.pdbx_strand_id
1 'polypeptide(L)'
;YVTKLTLGTPPQSFRVTIDIQGNNLFIPSISCTNISCNDHAKYNSSKSSTYVANDTRVSASFYKVEIDGRVPQDTLNVAGLSIKKLLFCRGR
;
A
#
# COMPACT_ATOMS: atom_id res chain seq x y z
N TYR A 1 -11.43 13.25 -3.48
CA TYR A 1 -10.31 13.45 -4.43
C TYR A 1 -9.46 12.19 -4.49
N VAL A 2 -9.00 11.80 -5.68
CA VAL A 2 -8.19 10.59 -5.88
C VAL A 2 -6.87 10.99 -6.54
N THR A 3 -5.77 10.50 -5.99
CA THR A 3 -4.40 10.78 -6.43
C THR A 3 -3.77 9.51 -6.96
N LYS A 4 -2.98 9.63 -8.03
CA LYS A 4 -2.17 8.54 -8.55
C LYS A 4 -0.81 8.54 -7.85
N LEU A 5 -0.39 7.37 -7.40
CA LEU A 5 0.96 7.13 -6.89
C LEU A 5 1.48 5.81 -7.44
N THR A 6 2.79 5.60 -7.34
CA THR A 6 3.41 4.31 -7.68
C THR A 6 4.24 3.76 -6.53
N LEU A 7 4.27 2.44 -6.39
CA LEU A 7 5.12 1.76 -5.42
C LEU A 7 6.04 0.77 -6.12
N GLY A 8 7.28 0.70 -5.65
CA GLY A 8 8.26 -0.29 -6.07
C GLY A 8 9.03 0.04 -7.33
N THR A 9 9.95 -0.86 -7.66
CA THR A 9 10.85 -0.75 -8.82
C THR A 9 10.89 -2.10 -9.56
N PRO A 10 10.34 -2.23 -10.79
CA PRO A 10 9.64 -1.20 -11.56
C PRO A 10 8.35 -0.69 -10.89
N PRO A 11 7.91 0.56 -11.19
CA PRO A 11 6.76 1.19 -10.53
C PRO A 11 5.43 0.48 -10.80
N GLN A 12 4.68 0.16 -9.73
CA GLN A 12 3.31 -0.35 -9.78
C GLN A 12 2.33 0.79 -9.45
N SER A 13 1.33 1.05 -10.30
CA SER A 13 0.44 2.21 -10.16
C SER A 13 -0.80 1.94 -9.30
N PHE A 14 -1.12 2.88 -8.41
CA PHE A 14 -2.29 2.84 -7.54
C PHE A 14 -3.05 4.16 -7.57
N ARG A 15 -4.35 4.08 -7.32
CA ARG A 15 -5.24 5.22 -7.11
C ARG A 15 -5.62 5.23 -5.64
N VAL A 16 -5.31 6.30 -4.94
CA VAL A 16 -5.55 6.43 -3.50
C VAL A 16 -6.34 7.70 -3.21
N THR A 17 -7.10 7.69 -2.12
CA THR A 17 -7.68 8.90 -1.53
C THR A 17 -6.71 9.48 -0.52
N ILE A 18 -6.47 10.79 -0.59
CA ILE A 18 -5.69 11.49 0.43
C ILE A 18 -6.63 11.86 1.57
N ASP A 19 -6.39 11.30 2.74
CA ASP A 19 -7.04 11.67 3.99
C ASP A 19 -6.06 12.49 4.84
N ILE A 20 -6.40 13.75 5.12
CA ILE A 20 -5.58 14.65 5.93
C ILE A 20 -5.64 14.31 7.43
N GLN A 21 -6.61 13.50 7.86
CA GLN A 21 -6.78 13.07 9.24
C GLN A 21 -6.10 11.73 9.52
N GLY A 22 -5.66 11.02 8.47
CA GLY A 22 -4.95 9.76 8.55
C GLY A 22 -3.44 9.93 8.43
N ASN A 23 -2.69 9.02 9.05
CA ASN A 23 -1.22 8.98 9.00
C ASN A 23 -0.66 7.73 8.32
N ASN A 24 -1.52 6.81 7.88
CA ASN A 24 -1.12 5.52 7.32
C ASN A 24 -1.50 5.39 5.84
N LEU A 25 -0.60 4.79 5.06
CA LEU A 25 -0.87 4.36 3.69
C LEU A 25 -1.30 2.89 3.69
N PHE A 26 -2.49 2.62 3.16
CA PHE A 26 -3.05 1.27 3.02
C PHE A 26 -3.13 0.90 1.54
N ILE A 27 -2.54 -0.24 1.18
CA ILE A 27 -2.55 -0.77 -0.19
C ILE A 27 -2.99 -2.24 -0.18
N PRO A 28 -3.95 -2.65 -1.01
CA PRO A 28 -4.32 -4.06 -1.15
C PRO A 28 -3.16 -4.90 -1.64
N SER A 29 -2.94 -6.07 -1.06
CA SER A 29 -1.98 -7.03 -1.59
C SER A 29 -2.59 -7.98 -2.61
N ILE A 30 -1.76 -8.58 -3.47
CA ILE A 30 -2.16 -9.73 -4.29
C ILE A 30 -2.69 -10.90 -3.45
N SER A 31 -2.30 -11.01 -2.18
CA SER A 31 -2.83 -12.02 -1.25
C SER A 31 -4.21 -11.67 -0.70
N CYS A 32 -4.77 -10.49 -1.02
CA CYS A 32 -6.09 -10.11 -0.56
C CYS A 32 -7.19 -10.80 -1.36
N THR A 33 -8.04 -11.56 -0.67
CA THR A 33 -9.16 -12.33 -1.24
C THR A 33 -10.52 -11.73 -0.91
N ASN A 34 -10.57 -10.69 -0.08
CA ASN A 34 -11.81 -10.00 0.25
C ASN A 34 -12.42 -9.31 -0.97
N ILE A 35 -13.75 -9.27 -1.04
CA ILE A 35 -14.51 -8.65 -2.14
C ILE A 35 -14.05 -7.20 -2.36
N SER A 36 -13.75 -6.47 -1.29
CA SER A 36 -13.24 -5.09 -1.33
C SER A 36 -11.97 -4.92 -2.16
N CYS A 37 -11.16 -5.95 -2.33
CA CYS A 37 -9.91 -5.89 -3.08
C CYS A 37 -10.04 -6.21 -4.57
N ASN A 38 -11.16 -6.76 -5.03
CA ASN A 38 -11.29 -7.27 -6.41
C ASN A 38 -11.22 -6.17 -7.46
N ASP A 39 -11.82 -5.02 -7.17
CA ASP A 39 -11.84 -3.87 -8.09
C ASP A 39 -10.65 -2.91 -7.89
N HIS A 40 -9.70 -3.27 -7.03
CA HIS A 40 -8.54 -2.44 -6.70
C HIS A 40 -7.24 -3.01 -7.27
N ALA A 41 -6.32 -2.13 -7.67
CA ALA A 41 -4.96 -2.51 -8.00
C ALA A 41 -4.28 -3.14 -6.78
N LYS A 42 -3.71 -4.34 -6.97
CA LYS A 42 -3.08 -5.13 -5.91
C LYS A 42 -1.56 -5.03 -6.00
N TYR A 43 -0.92 -4.78 -4.86
CA TYR A 43 0.53 -4.70 -4.76
C TYR A 43 1.18 -6.08 -4.73
N ASN A 44 2.13 -6.26 -5.65
CA ASN A 44 2.94 -7.46 -5.79
C ASN A 44 4.39 -7.17 -5.32
N SER A 45 4.73 -7.64 -4.12
CA SER A 45 6.07 -7.50 -3.57
C SER A 45 7.15 -8.17 -4.41
N SER A 46 6.83 -9.30 -5.06
CA SER A 46 7.79 -10.07 -5.86
C SER A 46 8.18 -9.38 -7.16
N LYS A 47 7.45 -8.33 -7.57
CA LYS A 47 7.74 -7.52 -8.76
C LYS A 47 8.54 -6.24 -8.44
N SER A 48 8.92 -6.01 -7.18
CA SER A 48 9.67 -4.82 -6.79
C SER A 48 11.06 -5.20 -6.27
N SER A 49 12.11 -4.66 -6.88
CA SER A 49 13.50 -4.82 -6.45
C SER A 49 13.88 -3.96 -5.25
N THR A 50 13.07 -2.95 -4.93
CA THR A 50 13.26 -2.07 -3.75
C THR A 50 12.43 -2.50 -2.55
N TYR A 51 11.65 -3.58 -2.69
CA TYR A 51 10.87 -4.16 -1.61
C TYR A 51 11.79 -4.72 -0.52
N VAL A 52 11.50 -4.35 0.72
CA VAL A 52 12.11 -4.94 1.90
C VAL A 52 10.99 -5.53 2.76
N ALA A 53 11.07 -6.83 2.98
CA ALA A 53 10.13 -7.55 3.82
C ALA A 53 10.24 -7.06 5.27
N ASN A 54 9.10 -6.96 5.93
CA ASN A 54 8.99 -6.69 7.35
C ASN A 54 7.81 -7.51 7.88
N ASP A 55 8.09 -8.36 8.85
CA ASP A 55 7.11 -9.30 9.42
C ASP A 55 6.25 -8.68 10.53
N THR A 56 6.38 -7.37 10.75
CA THR A 56 5.48 -6.62 11.62
C THR A 56 4.05 -6.73 11.09
N ARG A 57 3.19 -7.40 11.85
CA ARG A 57 1.75 -7.46 11.60
C ARG A 57 1.09 -6.21 12.14
N VAL A 58 0.09 -5.73 11.43
CA VAL A 58 -0.76 -4.66 11.89
C VAL A 58 -2.21 -5.07 11.71
N SER A 59 -3.00 -4.79 12.74
CA SER A 59 -4.44 -4.83 12.68
C SER A 59 -4.91 -3.41 12.98
N ALA A 60 -5.55 -2.77 12.02
CA ALA A 60 -6.03 -1.41 12.15
C ALA A 60 -7.49 -1.35 11.69
N SER A 61 -8.31 -0.61 12.42
CA SER A 61 -9.67 -0.30 12.00
C SER A 61 -9.65 1.11 11.40
N PHE A 62 -9.90 1.21 10.10
CA PHE A 62 -10.06 2.49 9.42
C PHE A 62 -11.53 2.70 9.13
N TYR A 63 -12.16 3.60 9.90
CA TYR A 63 -13.62 3.73 9.98
C TYR A 63 -14.30 2.40 10.35
N LYS A 64 -15.16 1.87 9.47
CA LYS A 64 -15.90 0.61 9.64
C LYS A 64 -15.23 -0.57 8.93
N VAL A 65 -14.00 -0.40 8.46
CA VAL A 65 -13.25 -1.42 7.73
C VAL A 65 -12.08 -1.85 8.58
N GLU A 66 -12.00 -3.15 8.85
CA GLU A 66 -10.83 -3.76 9.46
C GLU A 66 -9.80 -4.09 8.39
N ILE A 67 -8.55 -3.73 8.68
CA ILE A 67 -7.41 -3.99 7.84
C ILE A 67 -6.43 -4.82 8.67
N ASP A 68 -6.29 -6.09 8.29
CA ASP A 68 -5.22 -6.96 8.76
C ASP A 68 -4.15 -7.03 7.66
N GLY A 69 -2.90 -6.85 8.05
CA GLY A 69 -1.82 -6.79 7.08
C GLY A 69 -0.42 -6.91 7.69
N ARG A 70 0.56 -6.65 6.82
CA ARG A 70 1.96 -6.48 7.22
C ARG A 70 2.44 -5.10 6.82
N VAL A 71 3.53 -4.64 7.45
CA VAL A 71 4.09 -3.31 7.21
C VAL A 71 5.43 -3.38 6.48
N PRO A 72 5.46 -3.80 5.19
CA PRO A 72 6.69 -3.79 4.43
C PRO A 72 7.20 -2.38 4.14
N GLN A 73 8.39 -2.33 3.58
CA GLN A 73 9.02 -1.11 3.15
C GLN A 73 9.24 -1.14 1.63
N ASP A 74 8.96 -0.04 0.93
CA ASP A 74 9.28 0.10 -0.49
C ASP A 74 9.46 1.59 -0.89
N THR A 75 9.74 1.86 -2.16
CA THR A 75 9.87 3.21 -2.72
C THR A 75 8.52 3.69 -3.23
N LEU A 76 8.04 4.82 -2.70
CA LEU A 76 6.84 5.51 -3.16
C LEU A 76 7.23 6.63 -4.12
N ASN A 77 6.51 6.75 -5.25
CA ASN A 77 6.54 7.95 -6.07
C ASN A 77 5.16 8.60 -6.13
N VAL A 78 5.09 9.89 -5.83
CA VAL A 78 3.85 10.67 -5.86
C VAL A 78 4.17 12.10 -6.29
N ALA A 79 3.43 12.63 -7.27
CA ALA A 79 3.60 14.01 -7.76
C ALA A 79 5.06 14.40 -8.11
N GLY A 80 5.86 13.46 -8.65
CA GLY A 80 7.27 13.70 -8.99
C GLY A 80 8.25 13.58 -7.82
N LEU A 81 7.76 13.40 -6.60
CA LEU A 81 8.57 13.12 -5.42
C LEU A 81 8.79 11.61 -5.28
N SER A 82 10.03 11.22 -4.96
CA SER A 82 10.39 9.83 -4.68
C SER A 82 10.79 9.67 -3.22
N ILE A 83 9.99 8.93 -2.45
CA ILE A 83 10.22 8.64 -1.03
C ILE A 83 10.72 7.21 -0.94
N LYS A 84 12.01 7.05 -0.68
CA LYS A 84 12.64 5.75 -0.49
C LYS A 84 12.34 5.23 0.91
N LYS A 85 12.32 3.91 1.04
CA LYS A 85 12.20 3.22 2.33
C LYS A 85 10.93 3.62 3.12
N LEU A 86 9.82 3.89 2.42
CA LEU A 86 8.55 4.20 3.06
C LEU A 86 7.93 2.92 3.63
N LEU A 87 7.54 2.97 4.89
CA LEU A 87 6.70 1.95 5.52
C LEU A 87 5.23 2.19 5.15
N PHE A 88 4.54 1.13 4.75
CA PHE A 88 3.12 1.18 4.42
C PHE A 88 2.45 -0.14 4.79
N CYS A 89 1.13 -0.12 4.98
CA CYS A 89 0.38 -1.34 5.29
C CYS A 89 -0.06 -2.03 4.00
N ARG A 90 0.35 -3.28 3.82
CA ARG A 90 -0.22 -4.16 2.79
C ARG A 90 -1.32 -5.02 3.43
N GLY A 91 -2.56 -4.78 3.03
CA GLY A 91 -3.74 -5.49 3.55
C GLY A 91 -4.01 -6.81 2.83
N ARG A 92 -4.54 -7.79 3.58
CA ARG A 92 -5.09 -9.06 3.06
C ARG A 92 -6.62 -9.10 3.13
#